data_AF-A0A5K1JV79-F1
#
_entry.id   AF-A0A5K1JV79-F1
#
_cell.length_a   1.000
_cell.length_b   1.000
_cell.length_c   1.000
_cell.angle_alpha   90.00
_cell.angle_beta   90.00
_cell.angle_gamma   90.00
#
_symmetry.space_group_name_H-M   'P 1'
#
loop_
_entity.id
_entity.type
_entity.pdbx_description
1 polymer ?
#
loop_
_entity_poly.entity_id
_entity_poly.type
_entity_poly.pdbx_seq_one_letter_code
_entity_poly.pdbx_strand_id
1 'polypeptide(L)'
;MEASPMFFPGQTVTLQTHTPERTLTLTIDRPFAPFTKAVVLLARCPELSPDPVVVKIYDPRFLDERLPDSHTCPARPWSLEAERGADAIWDGPFHELDLYENYPYNAKGKATLAALWEKHFRILSTGCFKDEREVYDRLRPLQGTAIPRLLLAGTVVPPDERAIQPQAIVMEYIADAVSLCDVPPELVTPELCTSLLRTVDSFAGRGVVHADVNWNNVLFTPRERPTRVVVIDFGCGGVRTDDQDDEAWRACVDWNDDGRRARRVLRERGIDVPDV
;
A
#
# COMPACT_ATOMS: atom_id res chain seq x y z
N MET A 1 -17.19 -0.63 8.27
CA MET A 1 -17.31 0.21 7.06
C MET A 1 -17.90 -0.69 5.99
N GLU A 2 -19.14 -0.45 5.57
CA GLU A 2 -19.65 -1.07 4.34
C GLU A 2 -18.75 -0.65 3.18
N ALA A 3 -18.50 -1.55 2.23
CA ALA A 3 -17.69 -1.24 1.05
C ALA A 3 -18.17 0.09 0.45
N SER A 4 -17.23 1.00 0.15
CA SER A 4 -17.58 2.22 -0.57
C SER A 4 -18.44 1.86 -1.78
N PRO A 5 -19.55 2.59 -2.06
CA PRO A 5 -20.48 2.26 -3.15
C PRO A 5 -19.81 2.20 -4.54
N MET A 6 -18.54 2.59 -4.65
CA MET A 6 -17.73 2.57 -5.85
C MET A 6 -17.03 1.24 -6.15
N PHE A 7 -16.80 0.37 -5.16
CA PHE A 7 -16.06 -0.88 -5.37
C PHE A 7 -16.80 -2.06 -4.74
N PHE A 8 -17.72 -2.65 -5.50
CA PHE A 8 -18.48 -3.83 -5.08
C PHE A 8 -18.33 -5.02 -6.06
N PRO A 9 -18.59 -6.26 -5.59
CA PRO A 9 -18.50 -7.45 -6.42
C PRO A 9 -19.29 -7.34 -7.72
N GLY A 10 -18.69 -7.76 -8.84
CA GLY A 10 -19.27 -7.72 -10.17
C GLY A 10 -19.04 -6.42 -10.94
N GLN A 11 -18.61 -5.33 -10.30
CA GLN A 11 -18.18 -4.12 -11.01
C GLN A 11 -16.86 -4.34 -11.73
N THR A 12 -16.53 -3.40 -12.62
CA THR A 12 -15.27 -3.43 -13.36
C THR A 12 -14.41 -2.22 -13.03
N VAL A 13 -13.09 -2.44 -13.04
CA VAL A 13 -12.06 -1.40 -12.99
C VAL A 13 -11.28 -1.49 -14.29
N THR A 14 -11.10 -0.35 -14.95
CA THR A 14 -10.30 -0.27 -16.18
C THR A 14 -8.92 0.28 -15.84
N LEU A 15 -7.88 -0.48 -16.21
CA LEU A 15 -6.48 -0.10 -16.04
C LEU A 15 -5.82 0.16 -17.38
N GLN A 16 -5.14 1.29 -17.51
CA GLN A 16 -4.22 1.59 -18.62
C GLN A 16 -2.79 1.33 -18.15
N THR A 17 -2.07 0.47 -18.85
CA THR A 17 -0.64 0.22 -18.60
C THR A 17 0.20 0.92 -19.66
N HIS A 18 1.43 1.31 -19.32
CA HIS A 18 2.33 2.01 -20.25
C HIS A 18 3.38 1.10 -20.89
N THR A 19 3.59 -0.12 -20.37
CA THR A 19 4.59 -1.06 -20.90
C THR A 19 4.18 -2.51 -20.65
N PRO A 20 3.68 -3.25 -21.67
CA PRO A 20 3.20 -2.71 -22.96
C PRO A 20 2.00 -1.78 -22.76
N GLU A 21 1.75 -0.91 -23.75
CA GLU A 21 0.54 -0.11 -23.75
C GLU A 21 -0.68 -1.00 -24.01
N ARG A 22 -1.57 -1.09 -23.02
CA ARG A 22 -2.81 -1.86 -23.11
C ARG A 22 -3.83 -1.33 -22.11
N THR A 23 -5.09 -1.56 -22.43
CA THR A 23 -6.22 -1.34 -21.53
C THR A 23 -6.73 -2.69 -21.07
N LEU A 24 -6.76 -2.91 -19.76
CA LEU A 24 -7.29 -4.12 -19.16
C LEU A 24 -8.56 -3.78 -18.37
N THR A 25 -9.57 -4.63 -18.51
CA THR A 25 -10.78 -4.55 -17.69
C THR A 25 -10.73 -5.69 -16.67
N LEU A 26 -10.82 -5.33 -15.39
CA LEU A 26 -10.77 -6.27 -14.28
C LEU A 26 -12.13 -6.30 -13.60
N THR A 27 -12.70 -7.49 -13.43
CA THR A 27 -13.97 -7.67 -12.71
C THR A 27 -13.68 -7.88 -11.22
N ILE A 28 -14.28 -7.07 -10.36
CA ILE A 28 -14.10 -7.13 -8.91
C ILE A 28 -14.80 -8.36 -8.36
N ASP A 29 -14.06 -9.23 -7.69
CA ASP A 29 -14.62 -10.33 -6.89
C ASP A 29 -15.05 -9.79 -5.52
N ARG A 30 -14.18 -9.04 -4.85
CA ARG A 30 -14.49 -8.34 -3.57
C ARG A 30 -13.43 -7.30 -3.19
N PRO A 31 -13.79 -6.28 -2.40
CA PRO A 31 -12.82 -5.42 -1.73
C PRO A 31 -12.20 -6.08 -0.49
N PHE A 32 -11.00 -5.63 -0.11
CA PHE A 32 -10.38 -5.84 1.19
C PHE A 32 -10.48 -4.54 1.98
N ALA A 33 -11.52 -4.42 2.81
CA ALA A 33 -11.79 -3.24 3.63
C ALA A 33 -11.40 -3.48 5.10
N PRO A 34 -11.10 -2.43 5.89
CA PRO A 34 -11.09 -1.01 5.51
C PRO A 34 -9.91 -0.62 4.61
N PHE A 35 -10.08 0.42 3.81
CA PHE A 35 -8.98 1.02 3.04
C PHE A 35 -8.20 1.99 3.92
N THR A 36 -6.87 1.99 3.79
CA THR A 36 -5.96 2.85 4.55
C THR A 36 -5.15 3.75 3.62
N LYS A 37 -4.18 3.19 2.90
CA LYS A 37 -3.35 3.92 1.92
C LYS A 37 -3.75 3.71 0.47
N ALA A 38 -4.47 2.63 0.21
CA ALA A 38 -4.94 2.24 -1.10
C ALA A 38 -6.26 1.48 -1.01
N VAL A 39 -7.03 1.52 -2.10
CA VAL A 39 -8.14 0.60 -2.33
C VAL A 39 -7.54 -0.74 -2.74
N VAL A 40 -7.85 -1.80 -2.02
CA VAL A 40 -7.33 -3.15 -2.31
C VAL A 40 -8.48 -4.05 -2.72
N LEU A 41 -8.39 -4.65 -3.91
CA LEU A 41 -9.45 -5.44 -4.54
C LEU A 41 -8.93 -6.81 -4.93
N LEU A 42 -9.71 -7.86 -4.68
CA LEU A 42 -9.57 -9.12 -5.41
C LEU A 42 -10.34 -8.97 -6.71
N ALA A 43 -9.71 -9.25 -7.84
CA ALA A 43 -10.32 -9.12 -9.15
C ALA A 43 -9.88 -10.24 -10.11
N ARG A 44 -10.62 -10.39 -11.21
CA ARG A 44 -10.30 -11.32 -12.29
C ARG A 44 -10.01 -10.55 -13.57
N CYS A 45 -8.95 -10.96 -14.26
CA CYS A 45 -8.60 -10.46 -15.58
C CYS A 45 -8.00 -11.61 -16.39
N PRO A 46 -8.83 -12.37 -17.14
CA PRO A 46 -8.37 -13.54 -17.90
C PRO A 46 -7.25 -13.23 -18.91
N GLU A 47 -7.19 -11.98 -19.37
CA GLU A 47 -6.12 -11.47 -20.26
C GLU A 47 -4.76 -11.34 -19.56
N LEU A 48 -4.76 -11.23 -18.23
CA LEU A 48 -3.55 -11.11 -17.41
C LEU A 48 -3.16 -12.42 -16.75
N SER A 49 -4.13 -13.14 -16.17
CA SER A 49 -3.92 -14.34 -15.38
C SER A 49 -5.20 -15.19 -15.38
N PRO A 50 -5.09 -16.53 -15.46
CA PRO A 50 -6.23 -17.42 -15.25
C PRO A 50 -6.73 -17.37 -13.80
N ASP A 51 -5.84 -17.09 -12.85
CA ASP A 51 -6.13 -16.98 -11.43
C ASP A 51 -6.52 -15.54 -11.05
N PRO A 52 -7.33 -15.35 -9.99
CA PRO A 52 -7.59 -14.02 -9.43
C PRO A 52 -6.30 -13.27 -9.08
N VAL A 53 -6.38 -11.96 -9.11
CA VAL A 53 -5.27 -11.04 -8.83
C VAL A 53 -5.69 -10.01 -7.79
N VAL A 54 -4.71 -9.46 -7.07
CA VAL A 54 -4.93 -8.32 -6.18
C VAL A 54 -4.63 -7.03 -6.93
N VAL A 55 -5.56 -6.09 -6.91
CA VAL A 55 -5.40 -4.75 -7.47
C VAL A 55 -5.31 -3.77 -6.30
N LYS A 56 -4.20 -3.04 -6.18
CA LYS A 56 -4.07 -1.92 -5.24
C LYS A 56 -4.14 -0.61 -6.03
N ILE A 57 -5.12 0.23 -5.72
CA ILE A 57 -5.34 1.53 -6.36
C ILE A 57 -5.04 2.62 -5.34
N TYR A 58 -4.07 3.47 -5.66
CA TYR A 58 -3.66 4.62 -4.87
C TYR A 58 -4.52 5.81 -5.29
N ASP A 59 -5.78 5.78 -4.86
CA ASP A 59 -6.73 6.87 -5.05
C ASP A 59 -6.79 7.69 -3.75
N PRO A 60 -6.34 8.96 -3.78
CA PRO A 60 -6.30 9.83 -2.61
C PRO A 60 -7.63 9.93 -1.87
N ARG A 61 -8.77 9.70 -2.53
CA ARG A 61 -10.11 9.73 -1.92
C ARG A 61 -10.30 8.77 -0.76
N PHE A 62 -9.52 7.69 -0.73
CA PHE A 62 -9.66 6.59 0.22
C PHE A 62 -8.56 6.56 1.29
N LEU A 63 -7.76 7.62 1.38
CA LEU A 63 -6.79 7.80 2.44
C LEU A 63 -7.47 7.93 3.79
N ASP A 64 -7.04 7.10 4.75
CA ASP A 64 -7.58 7.10 6.10
C ASP A 64 -7.29 8.40 6.86
N GLU A 65 -6.26 9.16 6.47
CA GLU A 65 -5.97 10.50 7.01
C GLU A 65 -7.09 11.52 6.77
N ARG A 66 -8.02 11.24 5.85
CA ARG A 66 -9.20 12.11 5.63
C ARG A 66 -10.27 11.96 6.71
N LEU A 67 -10.26 10.85 7.43
CA LEU A 67 -11.37 10.37 8.26
C LEU A 67 -11.41 10.91 9.69
N PRO A 68 -10.30 11.22 10.39
CA PRO A 68 -10.39 11.78 11.72
C PRO A 68 -11.21 13.07 11.68
N ASP A 69 -12.33 13.09 12.41
CA ASP A 69 -13.13 14.30 12.64
C ASP A 69 -13.06 14.64 14.13
N SER A 70 -12.00 15.35 14.48
CA SER A 70 -11.76 15.86 15.82
C SER A 70 -11.56 17.37 15.76
N HIS A 71 -11.71 18.04 16.90
CA HIS A 71 -11.48 19.49 16.98
C HIS A 71 -10.07 19.91 16.52
N THR A 72 -9.07 19.04 16.66
CA THR A 72 -7.67 19.30 16.28
C THR A 72 -7.31 18.75 14.89
N CYS A 73 -8.10 17.83 14.35
CA CYS A 73 -7.95 17.26 13.02
C CYS A 73 -9.34 17.09 12.42
N PRO A 74 -9.90 18.12 11.77
CA PRO A 74 -11.21 18.07 11.14
C PRO A 74 -11.19 17.23 9.85
N ALA A 75 -12.31 16.58 9.54
CA ALA A 75 -12.44 15.77 8.33
C ALA A 75 -12.12 16.55 7.05
N ARG A 76 -11.55 15.84 6.07
CA ARG A 76 -11.14 16.39 4.76
C ARG A 76 -11.81 15.64 3.61
N PRO A 77 -13.15 15.77 3.47
CA PRO A 77 -13.86 15.08 2.41
C PRO A 77 -13.37 15.54 1.05
N TRP A 78 -13.29 14.59 0.11
CA TRP A 78 -12.92 14.88 -1.26
C TRP A 78 -14.01 15.72 -1.96
N SER A 79 -13.58 16.61 -2.86
CA SER A 79 -14.46 17.25 -3.85
C SER A 79 -13.70 17.44 -5.16
N LEU A 80 -14.44 17.40 -6.27
CA LEU A 80 -13.86 17.64 -7.60
C LEU A 80 -13.27 19.06 -7.73
N GLU A 81 -13.84 20.05 -7.05
CA GLU A 81 -13.32 21.41 -7.02
C GLU A 81 -11.94 21.48 -6.33
N ALA A 82 -11.77 20.80 -5.19
CA ALA A 82 -10.49 20.74 -4.49
C ALA A 82 -9.43 19.99 -5.32
N GLU A 83 -9.82 18.90 -6.00
CA GLU A 83 -8.91 18.12 -6.85
C GLU A 83 -8.43 18.93 -8.05
N ARG A 84 -9.32 19.67 -8.71
CA ARG A 84 -8.96 20.61 -9.77
C ARG A 84 -8.09 21.76 -9.27
N GLY A 85 -8.41 22.28 -8.08
CA GLY A 85 -7.61 23.30 -7.42
C GLY A 85 -6.18 22.81 -7.15
N ALA A 86 -6.03 21.57 -6.67
CA ALA A 86 -4.74 20.93 -6.44
C ALA A 86 -3.95 20.74 -7.73
N ASP A 87 -4.61 20.31 -8.80
CA ASP A 87 -3.97 20.13 -10.12
C ASP A 87 -3.46 21.47 -10.68
N ALA A 88 -4.23 22.55 -10.52
CA ALA A 88 -3.83 23.90 -10.95
C ALA A 88 -2.60 24.45 -10.22
N ILE A 89 -2.27 23.94 -9.02
CA ILE A 89 -1.08 24.33 -8.24
C ILE A 89 -0.03 23.22 -8.18
N TRP A 90 -0.16 22.17 -9.02
CA TRP A 90 0.66 20.98 -8.94
C TRP A 90 2.16 21.29 -9.03
N ASP A 91 2.55 22.07 -10.05
CA ASP A 91 3.96 22.41 -10.32
C ASP A 91 4.56 23.43 -9.34
N GLY A 92 3.73 24.04 -8.48
CA GLY A 92 4.22 24.95 -7.45
C GLY A 92 5.01 24.22 -6.36
N PRO A 93 5.93 24.90 -5.64
CA PRO A 93 6.54 24.33 -4.45
C PRO A 93 5.45 23.93 -3.45
N PHE A 94 5.71 22.91 -2.64
CA PHE A 94 4.80 22.47 -1.58
C PHE A 94 5.63 22.20 -0.34
N HIS A 95 5.28 22.88 0.74
CA HIS A 95 5.79 22.57 2.06
C HIS A 95 4.62 22.13 2.93
N GLU A 96 4.78 21.05 3.69
CA GLU A 96 3.71 20.53 4.55
C GLU A 96 3.24 21.58 5.58
N LEU A 97 4.13 22.48 5.99
CA LEU A 97 3.81 23.61 6.87
C LEU A 97 2.77 24.56 6.26
N ASP A 98 2.65 24.63 4.93
CA ASP A 98 1.65 25.45 4.23
C ASP A 98 0.22 25.01 4.60
N LEU A 99 0.02 23.75 5.01
CA LEU A 99 -1.28 23.21 5.45
C LEU A 99 -1.76 23.80 6.79
N TYR A 100 -0.84 24.35 7.58
CA TYR A 100 -1.08 24.87 8.92
C TYR A 100 -1.02 26.39 8.99
N GLU A 101 -0.86 27.06 7.85
CA GLU A 101 -0.89 28.52 7.78
C GLU A 101 -2.28 29.11 8.05
N ASN A 102 -2.31 30.37 8.46
CA ASN A 102 -3.55 31.10 8.71
C ASN A 102 -4.18 31.59 7.40
N TYR A 103 -5.05 30.77 6.81
CA TYR A 103 -5.85 31.17 5.65
C TYR A 103 -7.00 32.10 6.06
N PRO A 104 -7.35 33.11 5.23
CA PRO A 104 -8.51 33.96 5.48
C PRO A 104 -9.77 33.14 5.70
N TYR A 105 -10.55 33.45 6.75
CA TYR A 105 -11.82 32.79 7.04
C TYR A 105 -12.94 33.27 6.10
N ASN A 106 -12.73 33.11 4.80
CA ASN A 106 -13.67 33.41 3.73
C ASN A 106 -13.70 32.24 2.72
N ALA A 107 -14.61 32.29 1.74
CA ALA A 107 -14.78 31.22 0.77
C ALA A 107 -13.48 30.92 -0.01
N LYS A 108 -12.72 31.96 -0.40
CA LYS A 108 -11.47 31.81 -1.14
C LYS A 108 -10.38 31.13 -0.31
N GLY A 109 -10.21 31.53 0.95
CA GLY A 109 -9.24 30.91 1.86
C GLY A 109 -9.56 29.44 2.12
N LYS A 110 -10.86 29.10 2.32
CA LYS A 110 -11.33 27.72 2.47
C LYS A 110 -11.03 26.87 1.22
N ALA A 111 -11.33 27.39 0.02
CA ALA A 111 -11.05 26.68 -1.23
C ALA A 111 -9.53 26.47 -1.46
N THR A 112 -8.71 27.48 -1.14
CA THR A 112 -7.25 27.39 -1.24
C THR A 112 -6.70 26.31 -0.31
N LEU A 113 -7.14 26.31 0.95
CA LEU A 113 -6.73 25.28 1.92
C LEU A 113 -7.19 23.88 1.49
N ALA A 114 -8.41 23.74 0.97
CA ALA A 114 -8.91 22.46 0.46
C ALA A 114 -8.05 21.93 -0.72
N ALA A 115 -7.66 22.79 -1.65
CA ALA A 115 -6.77 22.44 -2.75
C ALA A 115 -5.37 22.02 -2.26
N LEU A 116 -4.82 22.68 -1.24
CA LEU A 116 -3.53 22.30 -0.65
C LEU A 116 -3.58 20.95 0.05
N TRP A 117 -4.64 20.67 0.81
CA TRP A 117 -4.87 19.35 1.39
C TRP A 117 -5.00 18.27 0.32
N GLU A 118 -5.73 18.55 -0.77
CA GLU A 118 -5.88 17.60 -1.86
C GLU A 118 -4.55 17.37 -2.61
N LYS A 119 -3.72 18.40 -2.78
CA LYS A 119 -2.33 18.26 -3.27
C LYS A 119 -1.51 17.37 -2.33
N HIS A 120 -1.58 17.60 -1.01
CA HIS A 120 -0.89 16.79 -0.01
C HIS A 120 -1.29 15.31 -0.10
N PHE A 121 -2.60 15.02 -0.12
CA PHE A 121 -3.10 13.66 -0.26
C PHE A 121 -2.67 13.00 -1.58
N ARG A 122 -2.64 13.75 -2.69
CA ARG A 122 -2.08 13.26 -3.96
C ARG A 122 -0.60 12.95 -3.85
N ILE A 123 0.19 13.79 -3.17
CA ILE A 123 1.62 13.56 -2.93
C ILE A 123 1.81 12.27 -2.10
N LEU A 124 1.10 12.12 -0.99
CA LEU A 124 1.17 10.92 -0.15
C LEU A 124 0.83 9.65 -0.94
N SER A 125 -0.32 9.65 -1.63
CA SER A 125 -0.78 8.50 -2.41
C SER A 125 0.18 8.14 -3.54
N THR A 126 0.73 9.15 -4.23
CA THR A 126 1.75 8.97 -5.28
C THR A 126 3.07 8.45 -4.69
N GLY A 127 3.45 8.92 -3.50
CA GLY A 127 4.61 8.43 -2.75
C GLY A 127 4.48 6.94 -2.44
N CYS A 128 3.39 6.54 -1.78
CA CYS A 128 3.09 5.14 -1.49
C CYS A 128 3.14 4.25 -2.75
N PHE A 129 2.57 4.69 -3.88
CA PHE A 129 2.66 3.95 -5.14
C PHE A 129 4.11 3.79 -5.63
N LYS A 130 4.86 4.89 -5.65
CA LYS A 130 6.24 4.89 -6.18
C LYS A 130 7.13 4.01 -5.33
N ASP A 131 7.04 4.14 -4.01
CA ASP A 131 7.83 3.37 -3.06
C ASP A 131 7.47 1.90 -3.13
N GLU A 132 6.18 1.53 -3.07
CA GLU A 132 5.76 0.12 -3.16
C GLU A 132 6.17 -0.52 -4.50
N ARG A 133 6.04 0.20 -5.62
CA ARG A 133 6.49 -0.28 -6.94
C ARG A 133 8.00 -0.54 -6.94
N GLU A 134 8.78 0.42 -6.44
CA GLU A 134 10.24 0.31 -6.39
C GLU A 134 10.71 -0.80 -5.43
N VAL A 135 9.98 -1.04 -4.34
CA VAL A 135 10.21 -2.19 -3.45
C VAL A 135 10.12 -3.50 -4.24
N TYR A 136 9.07 -3.68 -5.06
CA TYR A 136 8.97 -4.88 -5.91
C TYR A 136 10.12 -4.98 -6.91
N ASP A 137 10.60 -3.87 -7.46
CA ASP A 137 11.75 -3.85 -8.37
C ASP A 137 13.07 -4.25 -7.67
N ARG A 138 13.27 -3.87 -6.40
CA ARG A 138 14.46 -4.23 -5.60
C ARG A 138 14.40 -5.64 -5.01
N LEU A 139 13.19 -6.09 -4.68
CA LEU A 139 12.93 -7.41 -4.13
C LEU A 139 12.57 -8.44 -5.21
N ARG A 140 12.89 -8.21 -6.49
CA ARG A 140 12.71 -9.16 -7.60
C ARG A 140 13.08 -10.61 -7.25
N PRO A 141 14.23 -10.90 -6.58
CA PRO A 141 14.60 -12.28 -6.25
C PRO A 141 13.67 -12.97 -5.23
N LEU A 142 12.84 -12.22 -4.52
CA LEU A 142 11.91 -12.71 -3.51
C LEU A 142 10.47 -12.85 -4.03
N GLN A 143 10.19 -12.32 -5.22
CA GLN A 143 8.85 -12.37 -5.80
C GLN A 143 8.42 -13.80 -6.15
N GLY A 144 7.20 -14.17 -5.75
CA GLY A 144 6.63 -15.49 -5.94
C GLY A 144 7.13 -16.55 -4.97
N THR A 145 8.04 -16.21 -4.06
CA THR A 145 8.53 -17.08 -3.00
C THR A 145 8.22 -16.48 -1.63
N ALA A 146 8.83 -15.35 -1.29
CA ALA A 146 8.69 -14.71 0.02
C ALA A 146 7.84 -13.44 0.00
N ILE A 147 7.61 -12.85 -1.16
CA ILE A 147 6.63 -11.77 -1.40
C ILE A 147 5.77 -12.11 -2.63
N PRO A 148 4.61 -11.47 -2.86
CA PRO A 148 3.82 -11.66 -4.08
C PRO A 148 4.60 -11.28 -5.35
N ARG A 149 4.21 -11.80 -6.51
CA ARG A 149 4.69 -11.25 -7.79
C ARG A 149 3.96 -9.96 -8.12
N LEU A 150 4.70 -8.93 -8.51
CA LEU A 150 4.15 -7.77 -9.21
C LEU A 150 3.90 -8.17 -10.67
N LEU A 151 2.65 -8.12 -11.11
CA LEU A 151 2.23 -8.54 -12.44
C LEU A 151 2.22 -7.37 -13.43
N LEU A 152 1.76 -6.20 -12.98
CA LEU A 152 1.79 -4.95 -13.75
C LEU A 152 1.64 -3.73 -12.85
N ALA A 153 1.94 -2.58 -13.42
CA ALA A 153 1.58 -1.26 -12.89
C ALA A 153 0.90 -0.43 -14.00
N GLY A 154 0.02 0.49 -13.61
CA GLY A 154 -0.72 1.33 -14.54
C GLY A 154 -1.50 2.44 -13.84
N THR A 155 -2.41 3.06 -14.56
CA THR A 155 -3.36 4.04 -14.04
C THR A 155 -4.79 3.55 -14.20
N VAL A 156 -5.66 3.89 -13.26
CA VAL A 156 -7.09 3.64 -13.35
C VAL A 156 -7.72 4.69 -14.25
N VAL A 157 -8.55 4.25 -15.19
CA VAL A 157 -9.48 5.12 -15.91
C VAL A 157 -10.69 5.34 -15.01
N PRO A 158 -10.89 6.53 -14.44
CA PRO A 158 -11.96 6.75 -13.50
C PRO A 158 -13.33 6.64 -14.20
N PRO A 159 -14.34 6.03 -13.57
CA PRO A 159 -15.71 6.00 -14.10
C PRO A 159 -16.42 7.36 -13.97
N ASP A 160 -15.89 8.23 -13.10
CA ASP A 160 -16.38 9.56 -12.78
C ASP A 160 -15.42 10.65 -13.27
N GLU A 161 -15.91 11.90 -13.27
CA GLU A 161 -15.07 13.04 -13.63
C GLU A 161 -13.99 13.25 -12.56
N ARG A 162 -12.72 13.28 -13.00
CA ARG A 162 -11.54 13.46 -12.14
C ARG A 162 -10.55 14.40 -12.81
N ALA A 163 -9.79 15.14 -12.02
CA ALA A 163 -8.63 15.87 -12.51
C ALA A 163 -7.37 14.97 -12.61
N ILE A 164 -7.40 13.78 -11.98
CA ILE A 164 -6.27 12.85 -11.94
C ILE A 164 -6.69 11.44 -12.35
N GLN A 165 -5.72 10.66 -12.82
CA GLN A 165 -5.85 9.21 -12.95
C GLN A 165 -5.08 8.53 -11.80
N PRO A 166 -5.77 7.87 -10.85
CA PRO A 166 -5.13 7.16 -9.76
C PRO A 166 -4.15 6.10 -10.27
N GLN A 167 -3.02 5.93 -9.60
CA GLN A 167 -2.05 4.89 -9.95
C GLN A 167 -2.47 3.56 -9.34
N ALA A 168 -2.06 2.46 -9.96
CA ALA A 168 -2.37 1.13 -9.46
C ALA A 168 -1.26 0.13 -9.77
N ILE A 169 -1.16 -0.87 -8.90
CA ILE A 169 -0.38 -2.09 -9.13
C ILE A 169 -1.30 -3.30 -9.08
N VAL A 170 -0.98 -4.32 -9.87
CA VAL A 170 -1.64 -5.62 -9.82
C VAL A 170 -0.62 -6.67 -9.46
N MET A 171 -0.96 -7.51 -8.49
CA MET A 171 -0.06 -8.51 -7.93
C MET A 171 -0.74 -9.88 -7.81
N GLU A 172 0.09 -10.91 -7.66
CA GLU A 172 -0.32 -12.28 -7.35
C GLU A 172 -1.25 -12.30 -6.13
N TYR A 173 -2.41 -12.94 -6.29
CA TYR A 173 -3.23 -13.31 -5.15
C TYR A 173 -2.69 -14.60 -4.54
N ILE A 174 -2.36 -14.57 -3.24
CA ILE A 174 -1.93 -15.77 -2.52
C ILE A 174 -3.18 -16.55 -2.10
N ALA A 175 -3.58 -17.51 -2.92
CA ALA A 175 -4.72 -18.37 -2.66
C ALA A 175 -4.49 -19.26 -1.42
N ASP A 176 -5.58 -19.59 -0.74
CA ASP A 176 -5.56 -20.44 0.47
C ASP A 176 -4.56 -19.97 1.53
N ALA A 177 -4.44 -18.65 1.71
CA ALA A 177 -3.60 -18.04 2.73
C ALA A 177 -4.40 -17.70 3.99
N VAL A 178 -3.68 -17.69 5.11
CA VAL A 178 -4.16 -17.19 6.42
C VAL A 178 -3.14 -16.21 6.98
N SER A 179 -3.61 -15.12 7.59
CA SER A 179 -2.74 -14.11 8.19
C SER A 179 -2.07 -14.64 9.46
N LEU A 180 -0.95 -14.05 9.89
CA LEU A 180 -0.36 -14.31 11.21
C LEU A 180 -1.36 -14.00 12.35
N CYS A 181 -2.29 -13.08 12.13
CA CYS A 181 -3.36 -12.76 13.07
C CYS A 181 -4.25 -13.98 13.33
N ASP A 182 -4.59 -14.72 12.27
CA ASP A 182 -5.63 -15.75 12.31
C ASP A 182 -5.09 -17.19 12.26
N VAL A 183 -3.81 -17.39 11.92
CA VAL A 183 -3.20 -18.72 11.86
C VAL A 183 -3.10 -19.30 13.27
N PRO A 184 -3.50 -20.57 13.48
CA PRO A 184 -3.23 -21.26 14.73
C PRO A 184 -1.71 -21.34 15.00
N PRO A 185 -1.21 -20.88 16.16
CA PRO A 185 0.22 -20.84 16.45
C PRO A 185 0.94 -22.18 16.27
N GLU A 186 0.26 -23.29 16.56
CA GLU A 186 0.77 -24.66 16.42
C GLU A 186 1.07 -25.07 14.97
N LEU A 187 0.51 -24.36 13.98
CA LEU A 187 0.79 -24.58 12.56
C LEU A 187 2.00 -23.78 12.08
N VAL A 188 2.51 -22.83 12.87
CA VAL A 188 3.67 -22.01 12.52
C VAL A 188 4.95 -22.69 13.02
N THR A 189 5.61 -23.40 12.12
CA THR A 189 6.82 -24.16 12.46
C THR A 189 8.06 -23.24 12.64
N PRO A 190 9.09 -23.69 13.38
CA PRO A 190 10.36 -22.95 13.49
C PRO A 190 11.01 -22.63 12.14
N GLU A 191 10.85 -23.48 11.13
CA GLU A 191 11.37 -23.26 9.78
C GLU A 191 10.63 -22.11 9.08
N LEU A 192 9.32 -21.97 9.28
CA LEU A 192 8.54 -20.85 8.76
C LEU A 192 8.94 -19.54 9.44
N CYS A 193 9.14 -19.56 10.77
CA CYS A 193 9.68 -18.42 11.51
C CYS A 193 11.06 -18.02 11.00
N THR A 194 11.97 -18.98 10.86
CA THR A 194 13.32 -18.77 10.29
C THR A 194 13.23 -18.15 8.90
N SER A 195 12.34 -18.66 8.04
CA SER A 195 12.15 -18.16 6.68
C SER A 195 11.64 -16.71 6.67
N LEU A 196 10.65 -16.39 7.52
CA LEU A 196 10.13 -15.03 7.69
C LEU A 196 11.23 -14.07 8.14
N LEU A 197 11.97 -14.42 9.20
CA LEU A 197 13.01 -13.57 9.76
C LEU A 197 14.14 -13.33 8.76
N ARG A 198 14.62 -14.37 8.10
CA ARG A 198 15.63 -14.22 7.04
C ARG A 198 15.14 -13.37 5.87
N THR A 199 13.86 -13.49 5.51
CA THR A 199 13.26 -12.67 4.46
C THR A 199 13.27 -11.20 4.86
N VAL A 200 12.72 -10.88 6.03
CA VAL A 200 12.61 -9.51 6.54
C VAL A 200 13.97 -8.89 6.78
N ASP A 201 14.89 -9.61 7.44
CA ASP A 201 16.26 -9.13 7.70
C ASP A 201 17.05 -8.90 6.39
N SER A 202 16.65 -9.53 5.27
CA SER A 202 17.29 -9.31 3.97
C SER A 202 16.86 -8.04 3.24
N PHE A 203 15.76 -7.39 3.66
CA PHE A 203 15.24 -6.20 2.96
C PHE A 203 16.23 -5.03 3.00
N ALA A 204 16.84 -4.77 4.17
CA ALA A 204 17.77 -3.66 4.35
C ALA A 204 19.00 -3.76 3.42
N GLY A 205 19.53 -4.98 3.25
CA GLY A 205 20.63 -5.28 2.31
C GLY A 205 20.26 -5.11 0.83
N ARG A 206 18.96 -4.97 0.53
CA ARG A 206 18.41 -4.69 -0.80
C ARG A 206 17.91 -3.24 -0.91
N GLY A 207 18.22 -2.39 0.08
CA GLY A 207 17.82 -0.99 0.09
C GLY A 207 16.32 -0.80 0.30
N VAL A 208 15.66 -1.69 1.06
CA VAL A 208 14.23 -1.64 1.40
C VAL A 208 14.05 -1.72 2.91
N VAL A 209 13.10 -0.93 3.43
CA VAL A 209 12.45 -1.13 4.73
C VAL A 209 10.95 -1.33 4.49
N HIS A 210 10.32 -2.23 5.22
CA HIS A 210 8.88 -2.48 5.12
C HIS A 210 8.08 -1.46 5.94
N ALA A 211 8.58 -1.05 7.12
CA ALA A 211 8.01 -0.05 8.01
C ALA A 211 6.60 -0.33 8.56
N ASP A 212 6.00 -1.47 8.22
CA ASP A 212 4.68 -1.89 8.69
C ASP A 212 4.56 -3.43 8.79
N VAL A 213 5.58 -4.07 9.36
CA VAL A 213 5.50 -5.50 9.69
C VAL A 213 4.50 -5.67 10.84
N ASN A 214 3.38 -6.33 10.57
CA ASN A 214 2.32 -6.60 11.54
C ASN A 214 1.61 -7.95 11.25
N TRP A 215 0.69 -8.37 12.12
CA TRP A 215 0.01 -9.67 12.02
C TRP A 215 -0.85 -9.85 10.75
N ASN A 216 -1.30 -8.77 10.13
CA ASN A 216 -2.11 -8.81 8.91
C ASN A 216 -1.25 -8.86 7.64
N ASN A 217 -0.01 -8.37 7.72
CA ASN A 217 0.92 -8.25 6.58
C ASN A 217 1.86 -9.45 6.42
N VAL A 218 1.64 -10.52 7.20
CA VAL A 218 2.34 -11.80 7.09
C VAL A 218 1.32 -12.89 6.82
N LEU A 219 1.47 -13.58 5.70
CA LEU A 219 0.59 -14.66 5.26
C LEU A 219 1.30 -16.01 5.34
N PHE A 220 0.54 -17.04 5.71
CA PHE A 220 0.93 -18.45 5.69
C PHE A 220 0.04 -19.20 4.71
N THR A 221 0.64 -20.02 3.86
CA THR A 221 -0.09 -20.81 2.85
C THR A 221 0.58 -22.17 2.63
N PRO A 222 -0.18 -23.24 2.35
CA PRO A 222 -1.64 -23.37 2.44
C PRO A 222 -2.18 -23.22 3.88
N ARG A 223 -3.44 -22.83 4.07
CA ARG A 223 -4.03 -22.46 5.37
C ARG A 223 -3.90 -23.55 6.44
N GLU A 224 -4.27 -24.78 6.07
CA GLU A 224 -4.37 -25.91 7.01
C GLU A 224 -3.02 -26.59 7.28
N ARG A 225 -2.05 -26.41 6.38
CA ARG A 225 -0.69 -26.95 6.56
C ARG A 225 0.32 -26.02 5.90
N PRO A 226 0.64 -24.88 6.54
CA PRO A 226 1.55 -23.90 5.99
C PRO A 226 2.90 -24.51 5.63
N THR A 227 3.36 -24.21 4.42
CA THR A 227 4.71 -24.56 3.95
C THR A 227 5.46 -23.36 3.40
N ARG A 228 4.77 -22.23 3.26
CA ARG A 228 5.28 -20.97 2.75
C ARG A 228 4.78 -19.82 3.62
N VAL A 229 5.69 -18.89 3.90
CA VAL A 229 5.37 -17.59 4.50
C VAL A 229 5.59 -16.50 3.44
N VAL A 230 4.67 -15.54 3.38
CA VAL A 230 4.68 -14.44 2.41
C VAL A 230 4.47 -13.12 3.13
N VAL A 231 5.38 -12.18 2.93
CA VAL A 231 5.25 -10.80 3.42
C VAL A 231 4.55 -9.97 2.35
N ILE A 232 3.52 -9.21 2.75
CA ILE A 232 2.68 -8.42 1.85
C ILE A 232 2.59 -6.98 2.33
N ASP A 233 2.04 -6.12 1.47
CA ASP A 233 1.68 -4.73 1.79
C ASP A 233 2.86 -3.82 2.13
N PHE A 234 3.59 -3.40 1.09
CA PHE A 234 4.69 -2.43 1.23
C PHE A 234 4.22 -0.98 1.01
N GLY A 235 2.93 -0.68 1.25
CA GLY A 235 2.36 0.65 1.03
C GLY A 235 2.93 1.75 1.94
N CYS A 236 3.52 1.34 3.06
CA CYS A 236 4.28 2.18 3.98
C CYS A 236 5.80 2.00 3.84
N GLY A 237 6.24 1.16 2.88
CA GLY A 237 7.64 0.80 2.70
C GLY A 237 8.50 1.99 2.29
N GLY A 238 9.76 1.94 2.66
CA GLY A 238 10.76 2.94 2.31
C GLY A 238 11.86 2.33 1.46
N VAL A 239 12.36 3.12 0.52
CA VAL A 239 13.43 2.71 -0.39
C VAL A 239 14.65 3.61 -0.21
N ARG A 240 15.84 3.01 -0.12
CA ARG A 240 17.10 3.76 -0.09
C ARG A 240 17.28 4.57 -1.37
N THR A 241 17.40 5.88 -1.26
CA THR A 241 17.63 6.76 -2.41
C THR A 241 19.12 6.85 -2.74
N ASP A 242 19.44 7.26 -3.98
CA ASP A 242 20.82 7.34 -4.47
C ASP A 242 21.66 8.43 -3.75
N ASP A 243 20.99 9.45 -3.20
CA ASP A 243 21.58 10.53 -2.42
C ASP A 243 21.74 10.19 -0.92
N GLN A 244 21.22 9.05 -0.47
CA GLN A 244 21.31 8.62 0.92
C GLN A 244 22.60 7.83 1.18
N ASP A 245 23.47 8.41 2.03
CA ASP A 245 24.69 7.75 2.47
C ASP A 245 24.41 6.53 3.39
N ASP A 246 25.46 5.75 3.68
CA ASP A 246 25.34 4.53 4.48
C ASP A 246 24.94 4.78 5.93
N GLU A 247 25.26 5.95 6.48
CA GLU A 247 24.92 6.31 7.87
C GLU A 247 23.44 6.67 7.97
N ALA A 248 22.96 7.53 7.07
CA ALA A 248 21.55 7.89 6.95
C ALA A 248 20.69 6.67 6.62
N TRP A 249 21.15 5.77 5.74
CA TRP A 249 20.45 4.53 5.47
C TRP A 249 20.40 3.62 6.70
N ARG A 250 21.52 3.46 7.41
CA ARG A 250 21.55 2.67 8.65
C ARG A 250 20.61 3.24 9.71
N ALA A 251 20.59 4.55 9.90
CA ALA A 251 19.64 5.20 10.81
C ALA A 251 18.18 4.95 10.41
N CYS A 252 17.87 4.95 9.11
CA CYS A 252 16.54 4.59 8.61
C CYS A 252 16.18 3.13 8.92
N VAL A 253 17.12 2.20 8.68
CA VAL A 253 16.95 0.77 9.01
C VAL A 253 16.75 0.56 10.51
N ASP A 254 17.57 1.19 11.34
CA ASP A 254 17.52 1.09 12.80
C ASP A 254 16.23 1.71 13.37
N TRP A 255 15.72 2.77 12.75
CA TRP A 255 14.45 3.39 13.14
C TRP A 255 13.25 2.47 12.89
N ASN A 256 13.21 1.83 11.72
CA ASN A 256 12.10 0.94 11.34
C ASN A 256 12.19 -0.43 12.02
N ASP A 257 13.40 -0.98 12.14
CA ASP A 257 13.73 -2.23 12.83
C ASP A 257 12.74 -3.38 12.50
N ASP A 258 12.50 -3.59 11.21
CA ASP A 258 11.53 -4.56 10.69
C ASP A 258 11.80 -5.97 11.26
N GLY A 259 13.08 -6.33 11.41
CA GLY A 259 13.52 -7.61 11.98
C GLY A 259 13.09 -7.79 13.43
N ARG A 260 13.25 -6.77 14.29
CA ARG A 260 12.74 -6.81 15.67
C ARG A 260 11.22 -6.81 15.68
N ARG A 261 10.58 -6.06 14.78
CA ARG A 261 9.12 -6.02 14.67
C ARG A 261 8.57 -7.40 14.31
N ALA A 262 9.15 -8.09 13.34
CA ALA A 262 8.81 -9.48 12.96
C ALA A 262 8.94 -10.45 14.15
N ARG A 263 10.05 -10.39 14.89
CA ARG A 263 10.26 -11.22 16.10
C ARG A 263 9.22 -10.92 17.17
N ARG A 264 8.90 -9.64 17.39
CA ARG A 264 7.89 -9.21 18.37
C ARG A 264 6.50 -9.74 18.02
N VAL A 265 6.07 -9.62 16.77
CA VAL A 265 4.73 -10.04 16.37
C VAL A 265 4.51 -11.54 16.46
N LEU A 266 5.55 -12.35 16.23
CA LEU A 266 5.53 -13.81 16.46
C LEU A 266 5.39 -14.14 17.96
N ARG A 267 6.18 -13.49 18.83
CA ARG A 267 6.11 -13.71 20.28
C ARG A 267 4.76 -13.30 20.87
N GLU A 268 4.18 -12.20 20.41
CA GLU A 268 2.85 -11.75 20.84
C GLU A 268 1.75 -12.77 20.45
N ARG A 269 1.99 -13.62 19.45
CA ARG A 269 1.11 -14.75 19.08
C ARG A 269 1.42 -16.05 19.84
N GLY A 270 2.36 -16.03 20.79
CA GLY A 270 2.78 -17.21 21.54
C GLY A 270 3.63 -18.20 20.74
N ILE A 271 4.19 -17.76 19.60
CA ILE A 271 5.05 -18.59 18.75
C ILE A 271 6.48 -18.46 19.25
N ASP A 272 7.15 -19.59 19.44
CA ASP A 272 8.56 -19.61 19.80
C ASP A 272 9.42 -19.13 18.63
N VAL A 273 10.35 -18.22 18.92
CA VAL A 273 11.13 -17.52 17.90
C VAL A 273 12.56 -18.04 17.96
N PRO A 274 13.06 -18.68 16.89
CA PRO A 274 14.42 -19.19 16.86
C PRO A 274 15.44 -18.04 16.92
N ASP A 275 16.60 -18.32 17.50
CA ASP A 275 17.77 -17.44 17.39
C ASP A 275 18.38 -17.62 15.99
N VAL A 276 18.15 -16.62 15.13
CA VAL A 276 18.64 -16.53 13.75
C VAL A 276 19.20 -15.15 13.46
#